data_AF-A0AAF0C3H3-F1
#
_entry.id   AF-A0AAF0C3H3-F1
#
_cell.length_a   1.000
_cell.length_b   1.000
_cell.length_c   1.000
_cell.angle_alpha   90.00
_cell.angle_beta   90.00
_cell.angle_gamma   90.00
#
_symmetry.space_group_name_H-M   'P 1'
#
loop_
_entity.id
_entity.type
_entity.pdbx_description
1 polymer ?
#
loop_
_entity_poly.entity_id
_entity_poly.type
_entity_poly.pdbx_seq_one_letter_code
_entity_poly.pdbx_strand_id
1 'polypeptide(L)' 'MENEEVIYEFEGQKLRAEYTLFDDTLTTYLPDGSNRKTELRGLKPELAALMHLKIYTQKSST' A
#
# COMPACT_ATOMS: atom_id res chain seq x y z
N MET A 1 -13.17 -10.80 5.82
CA MET A 1 -12.36 -9.58 5.62
C MET A 1 -11.93 -9.64 4.18
N GLU A 2 -12.44 -8.75 3.35
CA GLU A 2 -11.99 -8.65 1.96
C GLU A 2 -10.69 -7.85 1.94
N ASN A 3 -9.66 -8.44 1.37
CA ASN A 3 -8.40 -7.79 1.03
C ASN A 3 -8.58 -7.19 -0.36
N GLU A 4 -8.34 -5.88 -0.46
CA GLU A 4 -8.36 -5.15 -1.72
C GLU A 4 -6.94 -5.06 -2.26
N GLU A 5 -6.77 -5.06 -3.58
CA GLU A 5 -5.46 -4.93 -4.23
C GLU A 5 -5.31 -3.56 -4.90
N VAL A 6 -4.10 -3.01 -4.85
CA VAL A 6 -3.73 -1.85 -5.68
C VAL A 6 -2.50 -2.18 -6.52
N ILE A 7 -2.47 -1.59 -7.72
CA ILE A 7 -1.37 -1.74 -8.65
C ILE A 7 -0.72 -0.37 -8.85
N TYR A 8 0.58 -0.31 -8.62
CA TYR A 8 1.41 0.87 -8.87
C TYR A 8 2.47 0.54 -9.91
N GLU A 9 2.54 1.33 -10.97
CA GLU A 9 3.58 1.20 -11.99
C GLU A 9 4.72 2.16 -11.70
N PHE A 10 5.93 1.62 -11.52
CA PHE A 10 7.15 2.38 -11.25
C PHE A 10 8.26 1.89 -12.18
N GLU A 11 8.85 2.79 -12.97
CA GLU A 11 9.93 2.46 -13.92
C GLU A 11 9.60 1.29 -14.87
N GLY A 12 8.33 1.15 -15.26
CA GLY A 12 7.84 0.05 -16.11
C GLY A 12 7.62 -1.27 -15.37
N GLN A 13 7.90 -1.34 -14.07
CA GLN A 13 7.57 -2.48 -13.21
C GLN A 13 6.19 -2.27 -12.56
N LYS A 14 5.29 -3.23 -12.75
CA LYS A 14 4.00 -3.26 -12.07
C LYS A 14 4.14 -3.92 -10.71
N LEU A 15 4.02 -3.14 -9.66
CA LEU A 15 4.03 -3.61 -8.29
C LEU A 15 2.59 -3.74 -7.80
N ARG A 16 2.31 -4.84 -7.12
CA ARG A 16 1.00 -5.14 -6.54
C ARG A 16 1.14 -5.19 -5.03
N ALA A 17 0.24 -4.55 -4.32
CA ALA A 17 0.11 -4.65 -2.88
C ALA A 17 -1.33 -4.94 -2.52
N GLU A 18 -1.52 -5.78 -1.52
CA GLU A 18 -2.84 -5.98 -0.91
C GLU A 18 -2.97 -5.04 0.27
N TYR A 19 -4.19 -4.62 0.59
CA TYR A 19 -4.46 -3.90 1.82
C TYR A 19 -5.75 -4.37 2.46
N THR A 20 -5.80 -4.24 3.78
CA THR A 20 -6.98 -4.50 4.59
C THR A 20 -7.33 -3.26 5.39
N LEU A 21 -8.60 -2.88 5.37
CA LEU A 21 -9.12 -1.81 6.22
C LEU A 21 -9.81 -2.44 7.42
N PHE A 22 -9.32 -2.12 8.61
CA PHE A 22 -9.95 -2.49 9.87
C PHE A 22 -10.31 -1.23 10.64
N ASP A 23 -11.61 -0.97 10.77
CA ASP A 23 -12.14 0.27 11.35
C ASP A 23 -11.62 1.51 10.59
N ASP A 24 -10.75 2.32 11.20
CA ASP A 24 -10.06 3.45 10.52
C ASP A 24 -8.58 3.16 10.23
N THR A 25 -8.11 1.93 10.45
CA THR A 25 -6.70 1.53 10.25
C THR A 25 -6.52 0.72 8.97
N LEU A 26 -5.79 1.29 8.02
CA LEU A 26 -5.33 0.62 6.82
C LEU A 26 -4.06 -0.19 7.12
N THR A 27 -4.04 -1.46 6.76
CA THR A 27 -2.83 -2.29 6.74
C THR A 27 -2.50 -2.66 5.30
N THR A 28 -1.41 -2.15 4.75
CA THR A 28 -0.92 -2.47 3.40
C THR A 28 0.21 -3.51 3.48
N TYR A 29 0.09 -4.58 2.71
CA TYR A 29 1.05 -5.66 2.56
C TYR A 29 1.94 -5.38 1.34
N LEU A 30 3.21 -5.10 1.60
CA LEU A 30 4.18 -4.74 0.58
C LEU A 30 4.78 -5.98 -0.10
N PRO A 31 5.32 -5.85 -1.32
CA PRO A 31 5.90 -6.96 -2.08
C PRO A 31 7.10 -7.65 -1.41
N ASP A 32 7.79 -6.98 -0.48
CA ASP A 32 8.89 -7.55 0.29
C ASP A 32 8.42 -8.43 1.47
N GLY A 33 7.11 -8.58 1.66
CA GLY A 33 6.52 -9.28 2.80
C GLY A 33 6.37 -8.41 4.05
N SER A 34 6.84 -7.16 4.02
CA SER A 34 6.59 -6.19 5.08
C SER A 34 5.13 -5.74 5.07
N ASN A 35 4.64 -5.23 6.20
CA ASN A 35 3.36 -4.53 6.24
C ASN A 35 3.51 -3.13 6.82
N ARG A 36 2.65 -2.22 6.38
CA ARG A 36 2.54 -0.85 6.91
C ARG A 36 1.13 -0.58 7.37
N LYS A 37 1.02 -0.01 8.56
CA LYS A 37 -0.25 0.41 9.15
C LYS A 37 -0.36 1.92 9.12
N THR A 38 -1.53 2.44 8.78
CA THR A 38 -1.81 3.88 8.79
C THR A 38 -3.28 4.11 9.13
N GLU A 39 -3.52 5.03 10.07
CA GLU A 39 -4.87 5.52 10.35
C GLU A 39 -5.30 6.46 9.23
N LEU A 40 -6.45 6.21 8.61
CA LEU A 40 -6.93 6.99 7.49
C LEU A 40 -7.40 8.37 7.92
N ARG A 41 -8.06 8.50 9.08
CA ARG A 41 -8.58 9.78 9.59
C ARG A 41 -9.40 10.54 8.53
N GLY A 42 -10.17 9.80 7.74
CA GLY A 42 -10.95 10.32 6.61
C GLY A 42 -10.25 10.32 5.24
N LEU A 43 -9.03 9.80 5.13
CA LEU A 43 -8.38 9.51 3.85
C LEU A 43 -8.98 8.28 3.17
N LYS A 44 -8.86 8.19 1.85
CA LYS A 44 -9.27 6.98 1.12
C LYS A 44 -8.22 5.87 1.31
N PRO A 45 -8.65 4.62 1.60
CA PRO A 45 -7.74 3.49 1.76
C PRO A 45 -6.83 3.26 0.55
N GLU A 46 -7.38 3.30 -0.67
CA GLU A 46 -6.62 3.17 -1.91
C GLU A 46 -5.49 4.20 -2.03
N LEU A 47 -5.75 5.47 -1.69
CA LEU A 47 -4.74 6.53 -1.78
C LEU A 47 -3.60 6.32 -0.79
N ALA A 48 -3.93 5.89 0.43
CA ALA A 48 -2.92 5.58 1.44
C ALA A 48 -2.11 4.33 1.07
N ALA A 49 -2.74 3.29 0.52
CA ALA A 49 -2.06 2.09 0.02
C ALA A 49 -1.10 2.42 -1.14
N LEU A 50 -1.55 3.22 -2.12
CA LEU A 50 -0.73 3.70 -3.23
C LEU A 50 0.46 4.53 -2.74
N MET A 51 0.25 5.39 -1.74
CA MET A 51 1.34 6.17 -1.14
C MET A 51 2.39 5.27 -0.49
N HIS A 52 1.97 4.20 0.19
CA HIS A 52 2.90 3.22 0.75
C HIS A 52 3.72 2.49 -0.32
N LEU A 53 3.08 2.04 -1.40
CA LEU A 53 3.76 1.45 -2.55
C LEU A 53 4.78 2.41 -3.16
N LYS A 54 4.42 3.67 -3.38
CA LYS A 54 5.33 4.69 -3.93
C LYS A 54 6.54 4.93 -3.02
N ILE A 55 6.35 4.98 -1.70
CA ILE A 55 7.47 5.13 -0.76
C ILE A 55 8.34 3.87 -0.76
N TYR A 56 7.73 2.69 -0.89
CA TYR A 56 8.46 1.43 -1.00
C TYR A 56 9.35 1.42 -2.24
N THR A 57 8.84 1.83 -3.42
CA THR A 57 9.67 1.88 -4.64
C THR A 57 10.84 2.83 -4.51
N GLN A 58 10.63 4.01 -3.93
CA GLN A 58 11.70 4.99 -3.70
C GLN A 58 12.76 4.46 -2.71
N LYS A 59 12.38 3.65 -1.73
CA LYS A 59 13.31 3.02 -0.79
C LYS A 59 14.12 1.88 -1.41
N SER A 60 13.54 1.14 -2.35
CA SER A 60 14.22 0.02 -3.03
C SER A 60 15.19 0.47 -4.13
N SER A 61 15.13 1.74 -4.56
CA SER A 61 16.04 2.31 -5.57
C SER A 61 17.37 2.86 -5.01
N THR A 62 17.76 2.54 -3.78
CA THR A 62 19.05 2.97 -3.18
C THR A 62 20.03 1.83 -3.01
#